data_AF-A0A5B6V9U4-F1
#
_entry.id   AF-A0A5B6V9U4-F1
#
_cell.length_a   1.000
_cell.length_b   1.000
_cell.length_c   1.000
_cell.angle_alpha   90.00
_cell.angle_beta   90.00
_cell.angle_gamma   90.00
#
_symmetry.space_group_name_H-M   'P 1'
#
loop_
_entity.id
_entity.type
_entity.pdbx_description
1 polymer ?
#
loop_
_entity_poly.entity_id
_entity_poly.type
_entity_poly.pdbx_seq_one_letter_code
_entity_poly.pdbx_strand_id
1 'polypeptide(L)' 'MIDDEFLYETLERFKELLRKFPHHGISYCIQLETFYYGLNAHMRMVVDTSANGSLLSKSYNEAYEIIERISSDNY' A
#
# COMPACT_ATOMS: atom_id res chain seq x y z
N MET A 1 18.29 -0.14 -10.60
CA MET A 1 17.26 -0.91 -11.32
C MET A 1 16.90 -2.13 -10.47
N ILE A 2 16.37 -1.90 -9.27
CA ILE A 2 15.87 -2.93 -8.32
C ILE A 2 14.55 -2.45 -7.67
N ASP A 3 14.15 -1.19 -7.87
CA ASP A 3 13.08 -0.57 -7.08
C ASP A 3 11.67 -0.88 -7.60
N ASP A 4 11.47 -0.92 -8.92
CA ASP A 4 10.13 -1.13 -9.52
C ASP A 4 9.60 -2.57 -9.35
N GLU A 5 10.46 -3.57 -9.50
CA GLU A 5 10.07 -4.99 -9.34
C GLU A 5 9.73 -5.31 -7.88
N PHE A 6 10.49 -4.74 -6.93
CA PHE A 6 10.19 -4.87 -5.50
C PHE A 6 8.92 -4.09 -5.11
N LEU A 7 8.67 -2.93 -5.72
CA LEU A 7 7.48 -2.12 -5.48
C LEU A 7 6.22 -2.87 -5.90
N TYR A 8 6.21 -3.44 -7.12
CA TYR A 8 5.10 -4.24 -7.61
C TYR A 8 4.82 -5.45 -6.71
N GLU A 9 5.85 -6.22 -6.35
CA GLU A 9 5.67 -7.41 -5.51
C GLU A 9 5.19 -7.05 -4.09
N THR A 10 5.67 -5.94 -3.54
CA THR A 10 5.27 -5.43 -2.22
C THR A 10 3.82 -4.96 -2.21
N LEU A 11 3.39 -4.24 -3.27
CA LEU A 11 2.00 -3.80 -3.43
C LEU A 11 1.06 -4.97 -3.71
N GLU A 12 1.47 -5.96 -4.51
CA GLU A 12 0.68 -7.16 -4.77
C GLU A 12 0.46 -8.00 -3.49
N ARG A 13 1.50 -8.17 -2.67
CA ARG A 13 1.38 -8.83 -1.36
C ARG A 13 0.44 -8.08 -0.43
N PHE A 14 0.39 -6.76 -0.50
CA PHE A 14 -0.59 -5.97 0.26
C PHE A 14 -2.02 -6.21 -0.24
N LYS A 15 -2.25 -6.20 -1.56
CA LYS A 15 -3.57 -6.54 -2.14
C LYS A 15 -4.01 -7.95 -1.72
N GLU A 16 -3.10 -8.91 -1.70
CA GLU A 16 -3.35 -10.26 -1.20
C GLU A 16 -3.68 -10.30 0.30
N LEU A 17 -2.99 -9.50 1.12
CA LEU A 17 -3.25 -9.37 2.55
C LEU A 17 -4.67 -8.83 2.77
N LEU A 18 -5.02 -7.75 2.06
CA LEU A 18 -6.34 -7.14 2.15
C LEU A 18 -7.46 -8.08 1.66
N ARG A 19 -7.20 -8.85 0.60
CA ARG A 19 -8.16 -9.86 0.10
C ARG A 19 -8.32 -11.04 1.06
N LYS A 20 -7.28 -11.40 1.84
CA LYS A 20 -7.32 -12.49 2.82
C LYS A 20 -7.97 -12.12 4.15
N PHE A 21 -8.01 -10.84 4.53
CA PHE A 21 -8.57 -10.38 5.80
C PHE A 21 -9.81 -9.47 5.70
N PRO A 22 -10.87 -9.80 4.92
CA PRO A 22 -12.05 -8.95 4.83
C PRO A 22 -12.94 -8.96 6.10
N HIS A 23 -12.78 -9.93 7.02
CA HIS A 23 -13.77 -10.20 8.09
C HIS A 23 -13.25 -10.58 9.49
N HIS A 24 -11.94 -10.57 9.77
CA HIS A 24 -11.38 -11.22 10.98
C HIS A 24 -11.02 -10.31 12.18
N GLY A 25 -11.61 -9.12 12.29
CA GLY A 25 -11.46 -8.30 13.52
C GLY A 25 -10.08 -7.66 13.73
N ILE A 26 -9.12 -7.88 12.83
CA ILE A 26 -7.91 -7.06 12.74
C ILE A 26 -8.30 -5.75 12.07
N SER A 27 -8.17 -4.65 12.80
CA SER A 27 -8.49 -3.32 12.28
C SER A 27 -7.64 -3.03 11.04
N TYR A 28 -8.27 -2.65 9.93
CA TYR A 28 -7.60 -2.30 8.68
C TYR A 28 -6.48 -1.28 8.86
N CYS A 29 -6.62 -0.38 9.84
CA CYS A 29 -5.59 0.58 10.21
C CYS A 29 -4.28 -0.10 10.61
N ILE A 30 -4.33 -1.18 11.39
CA ILE A 30 -3.13 -1.91 11.85
C ILE A 30 -2.42 -2.60 10.69
N GLN A 31 -3.18 -3.13 9.72
CA GLN A 31 -2.61 -3.75 8.52
C GLN A 31 -1.93 -2.70 7.62
N LEU A 32 -2.56 -1.53 7.45
CA LEU A 32 -2.01 -0.41 6.70
C LEU A 32 -0.74 0.14 7.35
N GLU A 33 -0.76 0.32 8.67
CA GLU A 33 0.39 0.78 9.45
C GLU A 33 1.56 -0.20 9.34
N THR A 34 1.31 -1.49 9.57
CA THR A 34 2.35 -2.53 9.47
C THR A 34 2.99 -2.54 8.07
N PHE A 35 2.17 -2.42 7.03
CA PHE A 35 2.65 -2.31 5.65
C PHE A 35 3.51 -1.06 5.45
N TYR A 36 2.99 0.11 5.82
CA TYR A 36 3.66 1.41 5.64
C TYR A 36 5.00 1.48 6.37
N TYR A 37 5.10 0.91 7.57
CA TYR A 37 6.37 0.83 8.30
C TYR A 37 7.33 -0.20 7.71
N GLY A 38 6.83 -1.23 7.03
CA GLY A 38 7.63 -2.19 6.26
C GLY A 38 8.17 -1.65 4.94
N LEU A 39 7.66 -0.52 4.45
CA LEU A 39 8.14 0.14 3.23
C LEU A 39 9.48 0.85 3.45
N ASN A 40 10.33 0.81 2.42
CA ASN A 40 11.53 1.64 2.34
C ASN A 40 11.16 3.13 2.21
N ALA A 41 12.09 4.03 2.55
CA ALA A 41 11.84 5.47 2.52
C ALA A 41 11.39 6.00 1.14
N HIS A 42 11.96 5.46 0.06
CA HIS A 42 11.56 5.80 -1.31
C HIS A 42 10.12 5.38 -1.59
N MET A 43 9.74 4.16 -1.21
CA MET A 43 8.38 3.64 -1.42
C MET A 43 7.34 4.41 -0.61
N ARG A 44 7.67 4.79 0.63
CA ARG A 44 6.83 5.69 1.44
C ARG A 44 6.57 7.01 0.73
N MET A 45 7.62 7.61 0.18
CA MET A 45 7.49 8.86 -0.58
C MET A 45 6.59 8.68 -1.81
N VAL A 46 6.70 7.57 -2.55
CA VAL A 46 5.85 7.28 -3.71
C VAL A 46 4.38 7.14 -3.28
N VAL A 47 4.09 6.31 -2.28
CA VAL A 47 2.70 6.10 -1.82
C VAL A 47 2.10 7.38 -1.22
N ASP A 48 2.88 8.17 -0.49
CA ASP A 48 2.41 9.42 0.11
C ASP A 48 2.20 10.51 -0.96
N THR A 49 3.04 10.54 -2.00
CA THR A 49 2.86 11.45 -3.14
C THR A 49 1.58 11.11 -3.90
N SER A 50 1.34 9.84 -4.19
CA SER A 50 0.11 9.38 -4.85
C SER A 50 -1.14 9.55 -3.97
N ALA A 51 -0.99 9.49 -2.64
CA ALA A 51 -2.05 9.79 -1.69
C ALA A 51 -2.32 11.30 -1.51
N ASN A 52 -1.47 12.16 -2.08
CA ASN A 52 -1.49 13.61 -1.87
C ASN A 52 -1.44 13.97 -0.37
N GLY A 53 -0.60 13.26 0.39
CA GLY A 53 -0.53 13.30 1.85
C GLY A 53 -0.11 11.94 2.42
N SER A 54 -0.21 11.72 3.73
CA SER A 54 0.16 10.41 4.28
C SER A 54 -0.86 9.34 3.88
N LEU A 55 -0.41 8.20 3.36
CA LEU A 55 -1.28 7.05 3.08
C LEU A 55 -2.05 6.60 4.34
N LEU A 56 -1.44 6.70 5.53
CA LEU A 56 -2.06 6.35 6.81
C LEU A 56 -3.22 7.26 7.20
N SER A 57 -3.32 8.45 6.61
CA SER A 57 -4.44 9.37 6.83
C SER A 57 -5.67 9.06 5.98
N LYS A 58 -5.52 8.13 5.01
CA LYS A 58 -6.57 7.77 4.07
C LYS A 58 -7.49 6.69 4.61
N SER A 59 -8.74 6.72 4.16
CA SER A 59 -9.64 5.60 4.39
C SER A 59 -9.11 4.35 3.70
N TYR A 60 -9.52 3.17 4.19
CA TYR A 60 -9.13 1.88 3.60
C TYR A 60 -9.35 1.84 2.08
N ASN A 61 -10.50 2.34 1.61
CA ASN A 61 -10.85 2.32 0.20
C ASN A 61 -9.92 3.22 -0.62
N GLU A 62 -9.67 4.43 -0.14
CA GLU A 62 -8.73 5.36 -0.79
C GLU A 62 -7.31 4.77 -0.83
N ALA A 63 -6.82 4.22 0.28
CA ALA A 63 -5.49 3.62 0.35
C ALA A 63 -5.36 2.43 -0.61
N TYR A 64 -6.41 1.61 -0.73
CA TYR A 64 -6.47 0.52 -1.70
C TYR A 64 -6.40 1.04 -3.13
N GLU A 65 -7.21 2.03 -3.49
CA GLU A 65 -7.22 2.63 -4.85
C GLU A 65 -5.87 3.28 -5.21
N ILE A 66 -5.22 3.95 -4.25
CA ILE A 66 -3.89 4.53 -4.44
C ILE A 66 -2.86 3.43 -4.73
N ILE A 67 -2.88 2.35 -3.96
CA ILE A 67 -1.98 1.21 -4.14
C ILE A 67 -2.25 0.50 -5.47
N GLU A 68 -3.52 0.33 -5.86
CA GLU A 68 -3.89 -0.20 -7.17
C GLU A 68 -3.37 0.67 -8.29
N ARG A 69 -3.47 2.00 -8.16
CA ARG A 69 -2.97 2.93 -9.16
C ARG A 69 -1.47 2.85 -9.31
N ILE A 70 -0.70 2.85 -8.22
CA ILE A 70 0.78 2.74 -8.27
C ILE A 70 1.21 1.40 -8.88
N SER A 71 0.49 0.33 -8.56
CA SER A 71 0.73 -1.01 -9.11
C SER A 71 0.34 -1.13 -10.59
N SER A 72 -0.54 -0.26 -11.10
CA SER A 72 -1.02 -0.29 -12.49
C SER A 72 -0.32 0.74 -13.39
N ASP A 73 0.19 1.85 -12.84
CA ASP A 73 0.94 2.89 -13.56
C ASP A 73 2.37 2.43 -13.97
N ASN A 74 2.85 1.28 -13.46
CA ASN A 74 4.16 0.70 -13.80
C ASN A 74 4.15 -0.19 -15.07
N TYR A 75 3.19 0.00 -15.98
CA TYR A 75 3.13 -0.70 -17.29
C TYR A 75 2.89 0.27 -18.45
#